data_AF-R0H385-F1
#
_entry.id   AF-R0H385-F1
#
_cell.length_a   1.000
_cell.length_b   1.000
_cell.length_c   1.000
_cell.angle_alpha   90.00
_cell.angle_beta   90.00
_cell.angle_gamma   90.00
#
_symmetry.space_group_name_H-M   'P 1'
#
loop_
_entity.id
_entity.type
_entity.pdbx_description
1 polymer ?
#
loop_
_entity_poly.entity_id
_entity_poly.type
_entity_poly.pdbx_seq_one_letter_code
_entity_poly.pdbx_strand_id
1 'polypeptide(L)'
;MVRTRKIRIPAFDNSDLIARLKRTTLIGRIMNPDVQSVGSLVLMMPRLWRLEGRVVGKDLGSGTFRFDFEREEDILEVMRTEPFNFNQWMVSIVSFSGTVVLVLVFVMMKNVAHKVTCTTKHEETN
;
A
#
# COMPACT_ATOMS: atom_id res chain seq x y z
N MET A 1 -18.27 -37.10 27.26
CA MET A 1 -17.08 -37.67 26.57
C MET A 1 -17.19 -37.32 25.08
N VAL A 2 -16.48 -36.29 24.60
CA VAL A 2 -16.52 -35.89 23.18
C VAL A 2 -15.47 -36.71 22.41
N ARG A 3 -15.90 -37.47 21.40
CA ARG A 3 -14.99 -38.21 20.52
C ARG A 3 -14.52 -37.28 19.39
N THR A 4 -13.28 -36.82 19.47
CA THR A 4 -12.66 -36.03 18.41
C THR A 4 -12.16 -36.95 17.30
N ARG A 5 -12.84 -36.97 16.15
CA ARG A 5 -12.38 -37.67 14.93
C ARG A 5 -11.30 -36.81 14.26
N LYS A 6 -10.10 -37.36 14.09
CA LYS A 6 -9.04 -36.73 13.29
C LYS A 6 -9.34 -36.94 11.80
N ILE A 7 -9.64 -35.86 11.10
CA ILE A 7 -9.77 -35.83 9.64
C ILE A 7 -8.41 -35.42 9.08
N ARG A 8 -7.87 -36.19 8.13
CA ARG A 8 -6.64 -35.83 7.41
C ARG A 8 -7.02 -35.00 6.19
N ILE A 9 -6.60 -33.74 6.18
CA ILE A 9 -6.80 -32.84 5.04
C ILE A 9 -5.69 -33.16 4.02
N PRO A 10 -6.04 -33.43 2.74
CA PRO A 10 -5.03 -33.64 1.71
C PRO A 10 -4.20 -32.38 1.52
N ALA A 11 -2.91 -32.56 1.21
CA ALA A 11 -2.05 -31.44 0.85
C ALA A 11 -2.59 -30.81 -0.44
N PHE A 12 -2.88 -29.51 -0.38
CA PHE A 12 -3.29 -28.73 -1.54
C PHE A 12 -2.10 -27.91 -2.04
N ASP A 13 -1.85 -27.96 -3.35
CA ASP A 13 -0.79 -27.16 -3.96
C ASP A 13 -1.22 -25.69 -4.04
N ASN A 14 -0.59 -24.85 -3.22
CA ASN A 14 -0.85 -23.41 -3.16
C ASN A 14 0.09 -22.59 -4.05
N SER A 15 0.96 -23.23 -4.84
CA SER A 15 2.04 -22.55 -5.57
C SER A 15 1.50 -21.48 -6.51
N ASP A 16 0.45 -21.79 -7.28
CA ASP A 16 -0.17 -20.85 -8.22
C ASP A 16 -0.86 -19.68 -7.52
N LEU A 17 -1.53 -19.94 -6.40
CA LEU A 17 -2.18 -18.91 -5.59
C LEU A 17 -1.14 -17.94 -4.99
N ILE A 18 -0.04 -18.48 -4.47
CA ILE A 18 1.07 -17.69 -3.92
C ILE A 18 1.72 -16.86 -5.03
N ALA A 19 1.97 -17.45 -6.20
CA ALA A 19 2.55 -16.76 -7.34
C ALA A 19 1.65 -15.60 -7.82
N ARG A 20 0.34 -15.83 -7.93
CA ARG A 20 -0.64 -14.80 -8.30
C ARG A 20 -0.67 -13.66 -7.28
N LEU A 21 -0.73 -13.98 -5.98
CA LEU A 21 -0.76 -12.96 -4.92
C LEU A 21 0.49 -12.08 -4.93
N LYS A 22 1.68 -12.67 -5.14
CA LYS A 22 2.94 -11.91 -5.25
C LYS A 22 2.93 -10.89 -6.39
N ARG A 23 2.22 -11.16 -7.48
CA ARG A 23 2.14 -10.27 -8.65
C ARG A 23 1.04 -9.23 -8.55
N THR A 24 0.00 -9.48 -7.76
CA THR A 24 -1.24 -8.68 -7.73
C THR A 24 -1.48 -7.94 -6.41
N THR A 25 -0.51 -7.95 -5.49
CA THR A 25 -0.65 -7.33 -4.16
C THR A 25 0.36 -6.21 -3.96
N LEU A 26 -0.13 -5.05 -3.49
CA LEU A 26 0.70 -4.01 -2.87
C LEU A 26 0.47 -4.00 -1.37
N ILE A 27 1.56 -3.88 -0.61
CA ILE A 27 1.51 -3.72 0.85
C ILE A 27 2.11 -2.38 1.16
N GLY A 28 1.55 -1.66 2.13
CA GLY A 28 2.11 -0.40 2.55
C GLY A 28 1.88 -0.11 4.02
N ARG A 29 2.51 0.96 4.48
CA ARG A 29 2.41 1.44 5.86
C ARG A 29 2.27 2.95 5.88
N ILE A 30 1.36 3.43 6.72
CA ILE A 30 1.24 4.85 7.02
C ILE A 30 2.44 5.33 7.86
N MET A 31 2.82 6.58 7.68
CA MET A 31 3.95 7.18 8.37
C MET A 31 3.54 7.87 9.66
N ASN A 32 2.31 8.40 9.72
CA ASN A 32 1.80 9.11 10.88
C ASN A 32 0.37 8.66 11.23
N PRO A 33 0.19 7.71 12.16
CA PRO A 33 -1.13 7.23 12.62
C PRO A 33 -2.03 8.30 13.24
N ASP A 34 -1.47 9.39 13.77
CA ASP A 34 -2.26 10.46 14.40
C ASP A 34 -3.03 11.30 13.36
N VAL A 35 -2.54 11.31 12.11
CA VAL A 35 -3.11 12.12 11.01
C VAL A 35 -3.63 11.26 9.85
N GLN A 36 -3.03 10.09 9.63
CA GLN A 36 -3.39 9.16 8.56
C GLN A 36 -4.20 8.00 9.13
N SER A 37 -5.48 7.92 8.75
CA SER A 37 -6.31 6.74 9.02
C SER A 37 -6.11 5.70 7.92
N VAL A 38 -5.75 4.46 8.29
CA VAL A 38 -5.70 3.33 7.35
C VAL A 38 -7.06 3.09 6.72
N GLY A 39 -8.14 3.12 7.52
CA GLY A 39 -9.50 2.91 7.04
C GLY A 39 -9.90 3.91 5.95
N SER A 40 -9.56 5.18 6.13
CA SER A 40 -9.82 6.21 5.11
C SER A 40 -8.93 6.02 3.88
N LEU A 41 -7.66 5.66 4.08
CA LEU A 41 -6.71 5.40 3.01
C LEU A 41 -7.16 4.24 2.11
N VAL A 42 -7.56 3.11 2.69
CA VAL A 42 -7.97 1.93 1.91
C VAL A 42 -9.24 2.16 1.11
N LEU A 43 -10.11 3.07 1.58
CA LEU A 43 -11.33 3.46 0.88
C LEU A 43 -11.06 4.49 -0.23
N MET A 44 -10.18 5.47 0.02
CA MET A 44 -9.97 6.60 -0.87
C MET A 44 -8.99 6.34 -2.00
N MET A 45 -7.94 5.54 -1.77
CA MET A 45 -6.88 5.34 -2.77
C MET A 45 -7.38 4.68 -4.08
N PRO A 46 -8.24 3.64 -4.06
CA PRO A 46 -8.81 3.10 -5.29
C PRO A 46 -9.57 4.15 -6.12
N ARG A 47 -10.23 5.11 -5.46
CA ARG A 47 -10.92 6.22 -6.11
C ARG A 47 -9.95 7.20 -6.75
N LEU A 48 -8.89 7.56 -6.02
CA LEU A 48 -7.86 8.49 -6.48
C LEU A 48 -7.12 7.94 -7.71
N TRP A 49 -6.85 6.63 -7.73
CA TRP A 49 -6.25 5.95 -8.88
C TRP A 49 -7.23 5.65 -10.02
N ARG A 50 -8.53 5.96 -9.86
CA ARG A 50 -9.60 5.61 -10.81
C ARG A 50 -9.69 4.10 -11.09
N LEU A 51 -9.38 3.30 -10.06
CA LEU A 51 -9.41 1.84 -10.05
C LEU A 51 -10.52 1.29 -9.15
N GLU A 52 -11.60 2.05 -8.95
CA GLU A 52 -12.76 1.62 -8.16
C GLU A 52 -13.31 0.30 -8.71
N GLY A 53 -13.56 -0.67 -7.82
CA GLY A 53 -14.02 -2.01 -8.19
C GLY A 53 -12.92 -2.96 -8.68
N ARG A 54 -11.78 -2.45 -9.17
CA ARG A 54 -10.62 -3.25 -9.60
C ARG A 54 -9.55 -3.44 -8.54
N VAL A 55 -9.57 -2.59 -7.52
CA VAL A 55 -8.65 -2.63 -6.38
C VAL A 55 -9.42 -2.72 -5.08
N VAL A 56 -9.07 -3.71 -4.27
CA VAL A 56 -9.65 -3.92 -2.94
C VAL A 56 -8.61 -3.59 -1.88
N GLY A 57 -8.87 -2.55 -1.09
CA GLY A 57 -8.06 -2.18 0.05
C GLY A 57 -8.45 -2.95 1.32
N LYS A 58 -7.45 -3.35 2.10
CA LYS A 58 -7.61 -4.08 3.37
C LYS A 58 -6.69 -3.47 4.43
N ASP A 59 -7.26 -3.22 5.60
CA ASP A 59 -6.50 -2.88 6.80
C ASP A 59 -5.89 -4.15 7.39
N LEU A 60 -4.57 -4.16 7.61
CA LEU A 60 -3.84 -5.25 8.25
C LEU A 60 -3.54 -4.97 9.72
N GLY A 61 -3.92 -3.80 10.24
CA GLY A 61 -3.62 -3.33 11.57
C GLY A 61 -2.23 -2.69 11.70
N SER A 62 -1.98 -2.05 12.84
CA SER A 62 -0.68 -1.43 13.17
C SER A 62 -0.19 -0.42 12.11
N GLY A 63 -1.11 0.30 11.47
CA GLY A 63 -0.81 1.25 10.40
C GLY A 63 -0.43 0.59 9.06
N THR A 64 -0.59 -0.72 8.94
CA THR A 64 -0.26 -1.48 7.73
C THR A 64 -1.52 -1.74 6.93
N PHE A 65 -1.42 -1.68 5.61
CA PHE A 65 -2.52 -1.96 4.70
C PHE A 65 -2.06 -2.77 3.51
N ARG A 66 -3.03 -3.32 2.79
CA ARG A 66 -2.84 -4.11 1.59
C ARG A 66 -3.85 -3.71 0.52
N PHE A 67 -3.40 -3.61 -0.72
CA PHE A 67 -4.25 -3.46 -1.89
C PHE A 67 -4.12 -4.70 -2.77
N ASP A 68 -5.26 -5.32 -3.04
CA ASP A 68 -5.40 -6.43 -3.98
C ASP A 68 -5.88 -5.90 -5.32
N PHE A 69 -5.10 -6.12 -6.37
CA PHE A 69 -5.41 -5.72 -7.73
C PHE A 69 -5.97 -6.92 -8.51
N GLU A 70 -6.92 -6.66 -9.39
CA GLU A 70 -7.35 -7.68 -10.36
C GLU A 70 -6.27 -7.97 -11.42
N ARG A 71 -5.49 -6.94 -11.76
CA ARG A 71 -4.56 -6.91 -12.88
C ARG A 71 -3.18 -6.43 -12.44
N GLU A 72 -2.13 -7.04 -12.97
CA GLU A 72 -0.74 -6.69 -12.63
C GLU A 72 -0.33 -5.36 -13.28
N GLU A 73 -0.86 -5.06 -14.47
CA GLU A 73 -0.64 -3.79 -15.18
C GLU A 73 -1.13 -2.56 -14.40
N ASP A 74 -2.21 -2.71 -13.64
CA ASP A 74 -2.78 -1.64 -12.81
C ASP A 74 -1.80 -1.25 -11.68
N ILE A 75 -1.01 -2.21 -11.18
CA ILE A 75 0.05 -1.92 -10.20
C ILE A 75 1.13 -1.07 -10.84
N LEU A 76 1.56 -1.39 -12.06
CA LEU A 76 2.58 -0.60 -12.76
C LEU A 76 2.10 0.82 -13.03
N GLU A 77 0.83 1.00 -13.40
CA GLU A 77 0.22 2.30 -13.62
C GLU A 77 0.17 3.14 -12.34
N VAL A 78 -0.32 2.56 -11.24
CA VAL A 78 -0.33 3.19 -9.92
C VAL A 78 1.08 3.57 -9.48
N MET A 79 2.06 2.69 -9.70
CA MET A 79 3.45 2.93 -9.33
C MET A 79 4.12 4.02 -10.18
N ARG A 80 3.60 4.28 -11.39
CA ARG A 80 4.09 5.33 -12.30
C ARG A 80 3.47 6.70 -12.02
N THR A 81 2.26 6.75 -11.44
CA THR A 81 1.51 7.99 -11.20
C THR A 81 1.77 8.51 -9.78
N GLU A 82 2.58 9.57 -9.66
CA GLU A 82 2.73 10.33 -8.40
C GLU A 82 1.47 11.18 -8.08
N PRO A 83 1.17 11.51 -6.80
CA PRO A 83 1.91 11.17 -5.58
C PRO A 83 1.18 10.16 -4.65
N PHE A 84 1.98 9.32 -3.97
CA PHE A 84 1.52 8.44 -2.87
C PHE A 84 1.39 9.21 -1.55
N ASN A 85 0.67 10.33 -1.57
CA ASN A 85 0.36 11.09 -0.38
C ASN A 85 -1.10 10.90 0.03
N PHE A 86 -1.32 10.76 1.33
CA PHE A 86 -2.65 10.70 1.92
C PHE A 86 -2.67 11.65 3.12
N ASN A 87 -3.66 12.56 3.15
CA ASN A 87 -3.76 13.64 4.15
C ASN A 87 -2.48 14.49 4.27
N GLN A 88 -1.86 14.84 3.14
CA GLN A 88 -0.58 15.58 3.12
C GLN A 88 0.63 14.84 3.71
N TRP A 89 0.47 13.57 4.09
CA TRP A 89 1.55 12.72 4.55
C TRP A 89 1.88 11.65 3.52
N MET A 90 3.15 11.26 3.45
CA MET A 90 3.58 10.19 2.57
C MET A 90 3.13 8.83 3.09
N VAL A 91 3.07 7.85 2.19
CA VAL A 91 2.75 6.47 2.51
C VAL A 91 3.83 5.57 1.94
N SER A 92 4.38 4.67 2.78
CA SER A 92 5.35 3.69 2.31
C SER A 92 4.62 2.56 1.60
N ILE A 93 5.05 2.16 0.40
CA ILE A 93 4.46 1.06 -0.37
C ILE A 93 5.58 0.16 -0.89
N VAL A 94 5.34 -1.16 -0.82
CA VAL A 94 6.20 -2.22 -1.33
C VAL A 94 5.38 -3.19 -2.18
N SER A 95 5.94 -3.58 -3.32
CA SER A 95 5.45 -4.69 -4.13
C SER A 95 6.37 -5.90 -3.96
N PHE A 96 5.82 -7.11 -4.04
CA PHE A 96 6.61 -8.34 -3.96
C PHE A 96 7.58 -8.53 -5.14
N SER A 97 7.34 -7.84 -6.26
CA SER A 97 8.19 -7.94 -7.46
C SER A 97 9.47 -7.09 -7.40
N GLY A 98 9.73 -6.35 -6.32
CA GLY A 98 11.06 -5.83 -5.96
C GLY A 98 11.67 -4.69 -6.82
N THR A 99 11.20 -4.44 -8.04
CA THR A 99 11.89 -3.52 -8.97
C THR A 99 11.67 -2.03 -8.67
N VAL A 100 10.64 -1.67 -7.89
CA VAL A 100 10.14 -0.29 -7.78
C VAL A 100 10.41 0.41 -6.43
N VAL A 101 11.04 -0.28 -5.48
CA VAL A 101 11.27 0.25 -4.12
C VAL A 101 12.26 1.43 -4.11
N LEU A 102 13.32 1.39 -4.92
CA LEU A 102 14.35 2.43 -4.94
C LEU A 102 13.85 3.76 -5.52
N VAL A 103 13.03 3.71 -6.57
CA VAL A 103 12.47 4.92 -7.20
C VAL A 103 11.53 5.63 -6.22
N LEU A 104 10.69 4.87 -5.51
CA LEU A 104 9.79 5.44 -4.51
C LEU A 104 10.54 6.06 -3.34
N VAL A 105 11.59 5.42 -2.80
CA VAL A 105 12.39 6.04 -1.72
C VAL A 105 13.00 7.38 -2.17
N PHE A 106 13.52 7.45 -3.39
CA PHE A 106 14.07 8.70 -3.94
C PHE A 106 13.01 9.79 -4.15
N VAL A 107 11.85 9.44 -4.70
CA VAL A 107 10.70 10.35 -4.87
C VAL A 107 10.19 10.84 -3.51
N MET A 108 10.10 9.92 -2.53
CA MET A 108 9.70 10.23 -1.17
C MET A 108 10.64 11.24 -0.52
N MET A 109 11.96 11.04 -0.64
CA MET A 109 12.95 11.98 -0.12
C MET A 109 12.90 13.35 -0.81
N LYS A 110 12.66 13.40 -2.13
CA LYS A 110 12.52 14.68 -2.86
C LYS A 110 11.26 15.46 -2.45
N ASN A 111 10.11 14.79 -2.34
CA ASN A 111 8.85 15.43 -1.95
C ASN A 111 8.84 15.86 -0.48
N VAL A 112 9.49 15.10 0.41
CA VAL A 112 9.70 15.50 1.81
C VAL A 112 10.63 16.70 1.89
N ALA A 113 11.77 16.71 1.17
CA ALA A 113 12.68 17.85 1.14
C ALA A 113 11.98 19.13 0.65
N HIS A 114 11.16 19.04 -0.41
CA HIS A 114 10.41 20.18 -0.92
C HIS A 114 9.39 20.72 0.10
N LYS A 115 8.67 19.84 0.81
CA LYS A 115 7.73 20.25 1.88
C LYS A 115 8.44 20.93 3.04
N VAL A 116 9.54 20.36 3.53
CA VAL A 116 10.34 20.95 4.62
C VAL A 116 10.89 22.33 4.24
N THR A 117 11.34 22.49 2.99
CA THR A 117 11.87 23.78 2.51
C THR A 117 10.77 24.84 2.32
N CYS A 118 9.52 24.43 2.10
CA CYS A 118 8.39 25.36 1.97
C CYS A 118 7.86 25.81 3.33
N THR A 119 7.88 24.92 4.35
CA THR A 119 7.47 25.27 5.72
C THR A 119 8.46 26.20 6.41
N THR A 120 9.78 26.04 6.23
CA THR A 120 10.78 26.91 6.87
C THR A 120 10.75 28.36 6.35
N LYS A 121 10.40 28.57 5.08
CA LYS A 121 10.27 29.93 4.51
C LYS A 121 9.07 30.71 5.06
N HIS A 122 8.07 30.02 5.60
CA HIS A 122 6.87 30.65 6.16
C HIS A 122 7.04 31.03 7.64
N GLU A 123 8.04 30.49 8.33
CA GLU A 123 8.45 30.87 9.71
C GLU A 123 9.51 31.99 9.72
N GLU A 124 10.34 32.13 8.68
CA GLU A 124 11.36 33.21 8.60
C GLU A 124 10.82 34.55 8.09
N THR A 125 9.53 34.64 7.74
CA THR A 125 8.88 35.89 7.25
C THR A 125 7.81 36.45 8.19
N ASN A 126 7.82 36.06 9.47
CA ASN A 126 6.96 36.65 10.50
C ASN A 126 7.78 37.19 11.68
#